data_AF-A0A355YGF1-F1
#
_entry.id   AF-A0A355YGF1-F1
#
_cell.length_a   1.000
_cell.length_b   1.000
_cell.length_c   1.000
_cell.angle_alpha   90.00
_cell.angle_beta   90.00
_cell.angle_gamma   90.00
#
_symmetry.space_group_name_H-M   'P 1'
#
loop_
_entity.id
_entity.type
_entity.pdbx_description
1 polymer ?
#
loop_
_entity_poly.entity_id
_entity_poly.type
_entity_poly.pdbx_seq_one_letter_code
_entity_poly.pdbx_strand_id
1 'polypeptide(L)'
;RMEIKRYPKLTEVGGCRLPAGELGRHDDGTPNRYCGWYTQEHIRDVVAYAAARHITVVPEIDVPGHAQAAVAAYPEHGVVDGPTEPSHNWGVNPYLFNPREETLQFLENILAEVIELFPGPYVHIGGDEAVKYQWQASPAVQAYIRELGLKDEEALQSHMLKRLEKYLEEHDRKLIGWDEIIEGGLPPQATVMSWRGIEGGIEAATHGHDVVMAPSHTLYLDFLQTNLPDEPPGRPKFTPMQKIYAFDPVPAQLDAAQRKHVLGVQANLWTEHTRTFERLQHNVFPRLSALAEIAWTPLERKSYDDFLARLPAQLQRYRALGIAYGQTALSVAMKRQDDRAAGKVTVELSNPLSYRDIRYTTDGSAPTAQSASYGAALTLAVPTVLTAMAFHEGRPLADAPSSWTLDAASLLTRTDKTLAQCPQGGRLLLRLEDDNPIDGPRANFDVTIFNPCWLWEDAQLQDIASVKVRAGRIPYNFGLLREEEARRGWRRPVARHGEFEVRAGCQGPVLATVPLPAQAGKDGFIELEAALRKGPETIADLCMTFSGDTRPQMWVLQQVTLQPGR
;
A
#
# COMPACT_ATOMS: atom_id res chain seq x y z
N ARG A 1 -8.97 -15.21 -10.47
CA ARG A 1 -10.26 -14.46 -10.42
C ARG A 1 -11.04 -14.54 -11.74
N MET A 2 -10.62 -15.40 -12.67
CA MET A 2 -11.21 -15.57 -13.99
C MET A 2 -11.64 -17.03 -14.12
N GLU A 3 -12.84 -17.25 -14.62
CA GLU A 3 -13.32 -18.58 -14.97
C GLU A 3 -12.58 -19.13 -16.19
N ILE A 4 -11.97 -20.31 -16.02
CA ILE A 4 -11.36 -21.11 -17.10
C ILE A 4 -12.14 -22.42 -17.16
N LYS A 5 -12.86 -22.66 -18.25
CA LYS A 5 -13.81 -23.78 -18.37
C LYS A 5 -13.11 -25.13 -18.27
N ARG A 6 -11.91 -25.25 -18.84
CA ARG A 6 -11.08 -26.47 -18.73
C ARG A 6 -10.62 -26.75 -17.30
N TYR A 7 -10.53 -25.72 -16.46
CA TYR A 7 -9.94 -25.79 -15.12
C TYR A 7 -10.82 -25.14 -14.03
N PRO A 8 -12.00 -25.71 -13.73
CA PRO A 8 -12.99 -25.09 -12.84
C PRO A 8 -12.48 -24.85 -11.42
N LYS A 9 -11.53 -25.64 -10.93
CA LYS A 9 -10.97 -25.45 -9.57
C LYS A 9 -10.19 -24.14 -9.42
N LEU A 10 -9.74 -23.51 -10.51
CA LEU A 10 -9.10 -22.19 -10.46
C LEU A 10 -10.02 -21.13 -9.83
N THR A 11 -11.35 -21.29 -9.99
CA THR A 11 -12.35 -20.42 -9.36
C THR A 11 -13.00 -21.08 -8.14
N GLU A 12 -13.33 -22.37 -8.17
CA GLU A 12 -14.00 -23.05 -7.05
C GLU A 12 -13.11 -23.11 -5.79
N VAL A 13 -11.81 -23.33 -5.98
CA VAL A 13 -10.80 -23.34 -4.91
C VAL A 13 -10.04 -22.02 -4.91
N GLY A 14 -9.35 -21.71 -6.02
CA GLY A 14 -8.48 -20.53 -6.11
C GLY A 14 -9.20 -19.17 -5.99
N GLY A 15 -10.52 -19.15 -6.21
CA GLY A 15 -11.36 -17.96 -6.03
C GLY A 15 -11.78 -17.68 -4.59
N CYS A 16 -11.42 -18.55 -3.64
CA CYS A 16 -11.87 -18.48 -2.24
C CYS A 16 -10.69 -18.56 -1.26
N ARG A 17 -10.66 -17.69 -0.26
CA ARG A 17 -9.67 -17.74 0.84
C ARG A 17 -10.34 -17.63 2.20
N LEU A 18 -9.65 -18.09 3.23
CA LEU A 18 -10.00 -17.80 4.62
C LEU A 18 -9.29 -16.49 5.04
N PRO A 19 -10.01 -15.38 5.32
CA PRO A 19 -9.42 -14.16 5.86
C PRO A 19 -8.61 -14.41 7.14
N ALA A 20 -7.68 -13.50 7.44
CA ALA A 20 -6.93 -13.51 8.68
C ALA A 20 -7.84 -13.11 9.87
N GLY A 21 -7.40 -13.46 11.09
CA GLY A 21 -8.04 -13.01 12.32
C GLY A 21 -9.51 -13.42 12.47
N GLU A 22 -10.28 -12.56 13.15
CA GLU A 22 -11.69 -12.78 13.45
C GLU A 22 -12.57 -12.77 12.19
N LEU A 23 -12.16 -12.07 11.11
CA LEU A 23 -12.89 -12.09 9.84
C LEU A 23 -12.99 -13.49 9.23
N GLY A 24 -12.06 -14.38 9.55
CA GLY A 24 -12.05 -15.76 9.08
C GLY A 24 -13.06 -16.66 9.78
N ARG A 25 -13.83 -16.15 10.75
CA ARG A 25 -14.75 -16.95 11.56
C ARG A 25 -16.11 -16.26 11.67
N HIS A 26 -17.16 -17.05 11.64
CA HIS A 26 -18.48 -16.62 12.08
C HIS A 26 -18.56 -16.65 13.62
N ASP A 27 -19.59 -16.02 14.20
CA ASP A 27 -19.80 -15.97 15.66
C ASP A 27 -19.93 -17.38 16.29
N ASP A 28 -20.38 -18.36 15.52
CA ASP A 28 -20.48 -19.77 15.94
C ASP A 28 -19.16 -20.56 15.81
N GLY A 29 -18.09 -19.90 15.36
CA GLY A 29 -16.76 -20.46 15.17
C GLY A 29 -16.54 -21.16 13.83
N THR A 30 -17.53 -21.21 12.95
CA THR A 30 -17.38 -21.82 11.61
C THR A 30 -16.57 -20.93 10.66
N PRO A 31 -15.87 -21.50 9.65
CA PRO A 31 -15.05 -20.70 8.73
C PRO A 31 -15.86 -19.73 7.87
N ASN A 32 -15.51 -18.45 7.92
CA ASN A 32 -16.09 -17.40 7.08
C ASN A 32 -15.17 -17.13 5.87
N ARG A 33 -15.50 -17.69 4.70
CA ARG A 33 -14.65 -17.59 3.49
C ARG A 33 -14.98 -16.35 2.66
N TYR A 34 -13.94 -15.70 2.12
CA TYR A 34 -14.07 -14.63 1.15
C TYR A 34 -13.86 -15.17 -0.27
N CYS A 35 -14.90 -15.11 -1.10
CA CYS A 35 -14.94 -15.68 -2.44
C CYS A 35 -15.34 -14.65 -3.50
N GLY A 36 -14.88 -14.82 -4.74
CA GLY A 36 -15.36 -14.03 -5.88
C GLY A 36 -14.53 -14.20 -7.15
N TRP A 37 -15.17 -14.17 -8.32
CA TRP A 37 -14.52 -14.24 -9.63
C TRP A 37 -15.47 -13.74 -10.72
N TYR A 38 -14.91 -13.45 -11.88
CA TYR A 38 -15.69 -13.17 -13.09
C TYR A 38 -15.93 -14.47 -13.86
N THR A 39 -17.18 -14.72 -14.26
CA THR A 39 -17.48 -15.70 -15.30
C THR A 39 -16.97 -15.19 -16.63
N GLN A 40 -16.83 -16.05 -17.62
CA GLN A 40 -16.46 -15.60 -18.96
C GLN A 40 -17.47 -14.62 -19.57
N GLU A 41 -18.75 -14.72 -19.22
CA GLU A 41 -19.77 -13.76 -19.65
C GLU A 41 -19.56 -12.38 -19.01
N HIS A 42 -19.26 -12.32 -17.71
CA HIS A 42 -18.90 -11.07 -17.05
C HIS A 42 -17.66 -10.43 -17.70
N ILE A 43 -16.66 -11.23 -18.07
CA ILE A 43 -15.45 -10.74 -18.75
C ILE A 43 -15.80 -10.16 -20.11
N ARG A 44 -16.62 -10.86 -20.91
CA ARG A 44 -17.05 -10.36 -22.23
C ARG A 44 -17.82 -9.04 -22.10
N ASP A 45 -18.66 -8.90 -21.08
CA ASP A 45 -19.37 -7.64 -20.80
C ASP A 45 -18.39 -6.50 -20.46
N VAL A 46 -17.41 -6.73 -19.58
CA VAL A 46 -16.35 -5.76 -19.26
C VAL A 46 -15.55 -5.36 -20.50
N VAL A 47 -15.14 -6.33 -21.31
CA VAL A 47 -14.39 -6.10 -22.56
C VAL A 47 -15.23 -5.29 -23.54
N ALA A 48 -16.52 -5.61 -23.73
CA ALA A 48 -17.42 -4.86 -24.60
C ALA A 48 -17.65 -3.43 -24.09
N TYR A 49 -17.84 -3.25 -22.78
CA TYR A 49 -18.01 -1.95 -22.15
C TYR A 49 -16.78 -1.04 -22.30
N ALA A 50 -15.58 -1.63 -22.17
CA ALA A 50 -14.30 -0.95 -22.38
C ALA A 50 -14.09 -0.59 -23.86
N ALA A 51 -14.38 -1.52 -24.78
CA ALA A 51 -14.26 -1.29 -26.22
C ALA A 51 -15.17 -0.15 -26.71
N ALA A 52 -16.39 -0.05 -26.19
CA ALA A 52 -17.30 1.07 -26.46
C ALA A 52 -16.76 2.44 -26.00
N ARG A 53 -15.67 2.46 -25.23
CA ARG A 53 -14.97 3.65 -24.73
C ARG A 53 -13.55 3.77 -25.28
N HIS A 54 -13.20 3.00 -26.31
CA HIS A 54 -11.87 2.95 -26.90
C HIS A 54 -10.77 2.51 -25.92
N ILE A 55 -11.12 1.65 -24.96
CA ILE A 55 -10.20 1.06 -23.98
C ILE A 55 -9.98 -0.42 -24.34
N THR A 56 -8.72 -0.80 -24.54
CA THR A 56 -8.32 -2.21 -24.67
C THR A 56 -8.03 -2.78 -23.29
N VAL A 57 -8.65 -3.92 -22.96
CA VAL A 57 -8.36 -4.66 -21.73
C VAL A 57 -7.21 -5.64 -21.99
N VAL A 58 -6.09 -5.45 -21.30
CA VAL A 58 -4.93 -6.35 -21.35
C VAL A 58 -5.03 -7.30 -20.14
N PRO A 59 -5.25 -8.61 -20.33
CA PRO A 59 -5.32 -9.55 -19.22
C PRO A 59 -3.91 -9.86 -18.68
N GLU A 60 -3.81 -10.06 -17.37
CA GLU A 60 -2.59 -10.56 -16.71
C GLU A 60 -2.85 -11.92 -16.05
N ILE A 61 -2.02 -12.91 -16.40
CA ILE A 61 -1.91 -14.20 -15.70
C ILE A 61 -0.45 -14.40 -15.34
N ASP A 62 -0.11 -14.13 -14.08
CA ASP A 62 1.27 -14.11 -13.61
C ASP A 62 1.89 -15.52 -13.51
N VAL A 63 3.09 -15.66 -14.08
CA VAL A 63 3.89 -16.88 -14.19
C VAL A 63 5.38 -16.52 -14.12
N PRO A 64 6.24 -17.29 -13.42
CA PRO A 64 5.93 -18.49 -12.64
C PRO A 64 5.58 -18.19 -11.18
N GLY A 65 5.76 -16.93 -10.76
CA GLY A 65 5.49 -16.39 -9.42
C GLY A 65 4.00 -16.22 -9.13
N HIS A 66 3.69 -15.71 -7.93
CA HIS A 66 2.33 -15.39 -7.47
C HIS A 66 1.26 -16.47 -7.75
N ALA A 67 1.68 -17.73 -7.84
CA ALA A 67 0.88 -18.82 -8.38
C ALA A 67 0.08 -19.57 -7.31
N GLN A 68 0.15 -19.17 -6.03
CA GLN A 68 -0.38 -19.96 -4.91
C GLN A 68 -1.86 -20.33 -5.06
N ALA A 69 -2.69 -19.44 -5.61
CA ALA A 69 -4.11 -19.75 -5.82
C ALA A 69 -4.32 -20.87 -6.86
N ALA A 70 -3.53 -20.88 -7.94
CA ALA A 70 -3.56 -21.92 -8.96
C ALA A 70 -2.97 -23.24 -8.43
N VAL A 71 -1.85 -23.17 -7.71
CA VAL A 71 -1.21 -24.33 -7.07
C VAL A 71 -2.12 -24.93 -5.99
N ALA A 72 -2.89 -24.13 -5.25
CA ALA A 72 -3.87 -24.66 -4.31
C ALA A 72 -5.01 -25.42 -5.01
N ALA A 73 -5.43 -24.94 -6.19
CA ALA A 73 -6.48 -25.57 -6.99
C ALA A 73 -6.01 -26.85 -7.69
N TYR A 74 -4.78 -26.84 -8.20
CA TYR A 74 -4.12 -27.94 -8.92
C TYR A 74 -2.67 -28.13 -8.41
N PRO A 75 -2.49 -28.79 -7.26
CA PRO A 75 -1.17 -28.97 -6.63
C PRO A 75 -0.14 -29.67 -7.52
N GLU A 76 -0.58 -30.50 -8.46
CA GLU A 76 0.27 -31.18 -9.46
C GLU A 76 1.09 -30.21 -10.34
N HIS A 77 0.65 -28.96 -10.46
CA HIS A 77 1.30 -27.91 -11.25
C HIS A 77 2.25 -27.02 -10.43
N GLY A 78 2.36 -27.20 -9.11
CA GLY A 78 3.29 -26.46 -8.25
C GLY A 78 4.53 -27.26 -7.85
N VAL A 79 5.41 -26.61 -7.09
CA VAL A 79 6.51 -27.28 -6.34
C VAL A 79 6.15 -27.30 -4.86
N VAL A 80 5.34 -28.28 -4.46
CA VAL A 80 4.80 -28.39 -3.10
C VAL A 80 5.00 -29.80 -2.52
N ASP A 81 5.26 -29.88 -1.22
CA ASP A 81 5.40 -31.15 -0.49
C ASP A 81 4.05 -31.69 0.04
N GLY A 82 2.94 -30.98 -0.20
CA GLY A 82 1.61 -31.34 0.27
C GLY A 82 0.53 -30.33 -0.13
N PRO A 83 -0.73 -30.54 0.30
CA PRO A 83 -1.82 -29.61 0.04
C PRO A 83 -1.50 -28.20 0.51
N THR A 84 -1.93 -27.20 -0.26
CA THR A 84 -1.85 -25.78 0.10
C THR A 84 -3.21 -25.12 -0.12
N GLU A 85 -3.39 -23.92 0.44
CA GLU A 85 -4.62 -23.12 0.34
C GLU A 85 -4.32 -21.73 -0.24
N PRO A 86 -5.31 -21.07 -0.87
CA PRO A 86 -5.18 -19.67 -1.26
C PRO A 86 -4.90 -18.78 -0.04
N SER A 87 -3.84 -17.99 -0.12
CA SER A 87 -3.32 -17.21 1.01
C SER A 87 -4.18 -15.99 1.36
N HIS A 88 -4.18 -15.64 2.65
CA HIS A 88 -4.57 -14.31 3.14
C HIS A 88 -3.36 -13.43 3.50
N ASN A 89 -2.15 -13.96 3.34
CA ASN A 89 -0.92 -13.23 3.59
C ASN A 89 -0.55 -12.36 2.39
N TRP A 90 -0.07 -11.17 2.68
CA TRP A 90 0.46 -10.22 1.69
C TRP A 90 1.96 -10.37 1.52
N GLY A 91 2.49 -10.04 0.35
CA GLY A 91 3.92 -10.08 0.05
C GLY A 91 4.31 -11.28 -0.81
N VAL A 92 5.61 -11.57 -0.85
CA VAL A 92 6.19 -12.52 -1.79
C VAL A 92 6.11 -13.94 -1.25
N ASN A 93 5.28 -14.75 -1.89
CA ASN A 93 5.06 -16.15 -1.50
C ASN A 93 5.95 -17.08 -2.34
N PRO A 94 6.48 -18.18 -1.76
CA PRO A 94 7.45 -19.02 -2.45
C PRO A 94 6.83 -19.96 -3.49
N TYR A 95 5.51 -19.96 -3.68
CA TYR A 95 4.79 -20.91 -4.53
C TYR A 95 5.01 -20.59 -6.00
N LEU A 96 5.80 -21.44 -6.66
CA LEU A 96 6.04 -21.38 -8.10
C LEU A 96 5.34 -22.51 -8.85
N PHE A 97 4.93 -22.24 -10.09
CA PHE A 97 4.63 -23.31 -11.04
C PHE A 97 5.86 -24.20 -11.25
N ASN A 98 5.67 -25.50 -11.43
CA ASN A 98 6.77 -26.40 -11.79
C ASN A 98 7.00 -26.38 -13.32
N PRO A 99 8.23 -26.65 -13.80
CA PRO A 99 8.57 -26.46 -15.21
C PRO A 99 8.24 -27.65 -16.11
N ARG A 100 7.43 -28.62 -15.64
CA ARG A 100 7.14 -29.85 -16.39
C ARG A 100 6.25 -29.56 -17.60
N GLU A 101 6.33 -30.45 -18.59
CA GLU A 101 5.54 -30.38 -19.82
C GLU A 101 4.04 -30.23 -19.54
N GLU A 102 3.50 -31.01 -18.60
CA GLU A 102 2.08 -30.97 -18.25
C GLU A 102 1.66 -29.61 -17.66
N THR A 103 2.56 -28.94 -16.94
CA THR A 103 2.32 -27.60 -16.40
C THR A 103 2.40 -26.53 -17.48
N LEU A 104 3.33 -26.66 -18.42
CA LEU A 104 3.40 -25.74 -19.56
C LEU A 104 2.17 -25.88 -20.45
N GLN A 105 1.71 -27.11 -20.71
CA GLN A 105 0.46 -27.35 -21.43
C GLN A 105 -0.77 -26.82 -20.66
N PHE A 106 -0.78 -26.92 -19.33
CA PHE A 106 -1.81 -26.33 -18.47
C PHE A 106 -1.87 -24.81 -18.63
N LEU A 107 -0.72 -24.13 -18.63
CA LEU A 107 -0.62 -22.69 -18.84
C LEU A 107 -1.07 -22.29 -20.26
N GLU A 108 -0.63 -23.01 -21.29
CA GLU A 108 -1.09 -22.80 -22.68
C GLU A 108 -2.60 -22.97 -22.82
N ASN A 109 -3.20 -23.96 -22.15
CA ASN A 109 -4.64 -24.18 -22.15
C ASN A 109 -5.41 -23.03 -21.47
N ILE A 110 -4.83 -22.43 -20.42
CA ILE A 110 -5.39 -21.22 -19.80
C ILE A 110 -5.29 -20.05 -20.79
N LEU A 111 -4.12 -19.85 -21.39
CA LEU A 111 -3.89 -18.78 -22.37
C LEU A 111 -4.83 -18.91 -23.58
N ALA A 112 -5.12 -20.13 -24.04
CA ALA A 112 -6.09 -20.40 -25.10
C ALA A 112 -7.46 -19.78 -24.81
N GLU A 113 -7.99 -19.98 -23.59
CA GLU A 113 -9.27 -19.38 -23.19
C GLU A 113 -9.14 -17.86 -22.94
N VAL A 114 -7.99 -17.39 -22.45
CA VAL A 114 -7.73 -15.95 -22.26
C VAL A 114 -7.77 -15.21 -23.60
N ILE A 115 -7.04 -15.67 -24.63
CA ILE A 115 -6.97 -14.96 -25.92
C ILE A 115 -8.30 -14.92 -26.68
N GLU A 116 -9.21 -15.86 -26.39
CA GLU A 116 -10.59 -15.85 -26.89
C GLU A 116 -11.44 -14.76 -26.20
N LEU A 117 -11.19 -14.49 -24.92
CA LEU A 117 -11.94 -13.50 -24.14
C LEU A 117 -11.44 -12.07 -24.35
N PHE A 118 -10.14 -11.91 -24.61
CA PHE A 118 -9.48 -10.62 -24.72
C PHE A 118 -8.93 -10.43 -26.15
N PRO A 119 -9.62 -9.68 -27.03
CA PRO A 119 -9.23 -9.52 -28.43
C PRO A 119 -8.05 -8.56 -28.64
N GLY A 120 -7.54 -7.94 -27.56
CA GLY A 120 -6.38 -7.06 -27.61
C GLY A 120 -5.12 -7.80 -28.06
N PRO A 121 -4.14 -7.09 -28.66
CA PRO A 121 -2.93 -7.73 -29.17
C PRO A 121 -1.95 -8.13 -28.08
N TYR A 122 -2.13 -7.67 -26.84
CA TYR A 122 -1.20 -7.92 -25.73
C TYR A 122 -1.83 -8.82 -24.67
N VAL A 123 -1.01 -9.70 -24.09
CA VAL A 123 -1.30 -10.49 -22.89
C VAL A 123 -0.14 -10.32 -21.93
N HIS A 124 -0.43 -9.93 -20.69
CA HIS A 124 0.56 -9.81 -19.64
C HIS A 124 0.75 -11.17 -18.95
N ILE A 125 1.99 -11.62 -18.80
CA ILE A 125 2.32 -12.91 -18.16
C ILE A 125 2.95 -12.75 -16.77
N GLY A 126 3.02 -11.51 -16.28
CA GLY A 126 3.68 -11.18 -15.01
C GLY A 126 5.19 -11.38 -15.08
N GLY A 127 5.70 -12.31 -14.27
CA GLY A 127 7.12 -12.66 -14.19
C GLY A 127 7.87 -12.00 -13.04
N ASP A 128 7.18 -11.24 -12.20
CA ASP A 128 7.74 -10.55 -11.04
C ASP A 128 7.90 -11.48 -9.83
N GLU A 129 8.82 -11.09 -8.94
CA GLU A 129 8.98 -11.64 -7.59
C GLU A 129 9.00 -13.20 -7.50
N ALA A 130 9.45 -13.87 -8.55
CA ALA A 130 9.54 -15.33 -8.61
C ALA A 130 10.70 -15.85 -7.74
N VAL A 131 10.43 -16.08 -6.46
CA VAL A 131 11.44 -16.54 -5.49
C VAL A 131 11.80 -18.01 -5.71
N LYS A 132 13.05 -18.26 -6.10
CA LYS A 132 13.51 -19.57 -6.59
C LYS A 132 13.72 -20.65 -5.51
N TYR A 133 13.42 -20.39 -4.23
CA TYR A 133 13.72 -21.31 -3.12
C TYR A 133 13.10 -22.71 -3.30
N GLN A 134 11.87 -22.80 -3.82
CA GLN A 134 11.23 -24.09 -4.06
C GLN A 134 11.89 -24.86 -5.22
N TRP A 135 12.24 -24.17 -6.30
CA TRP A 135 12.95 -24.77 -7.44
C TRP A 135 14.35 -25.25 -7.05
N GLN A 136 15.09 -24.45 -6.27
CA GLN A 136 16.40 -24.82 -5.73
C GLN A 136 16.34 -26.06 -4.84
N ALA A 137 15.30 -26.16 -4.00
CA ALA A 137 15.12 -27.28 -3.08
C ALA A 137 14.58 -28.55 -3.76
N SER A 138 14.00 -28.46 -4.96
CA SER A 138 13.32 -29.58 -5.61
C SER A 138 14.27 -30.43 -6.47
N PRO A 139 14.51 -31.71 -6.12
CA PRO A 139 15.38 -32.58 -6.93
C PRO A 139 14.88 -32.77 -8.37
N ALA A 140 13.56 -32.77 -8.56
CA ALA A 140 12.94 -32.91 -9.88
C ALA A 140 13.20 -31.67 -10.76
N VAL A 141 13.06 -30.46 -10.21
CA VAL A 141 13.36 -29.22 -10.94
C VAL A 141 14.86 -29.14 -11.27
N GLN A 142 15.72 -29.46 -10.31
CA GLN A 142 17.17 -29.51 -10.54
C GLN A 142 17.57 -30.53 -11.61
N ALA A 143 16.88 -31.67 -11.70
CA ALA A 143 17.09 -32.64 -12.77
C ALA A 143 16.68 -32.07 -14.13
N TYR A 144 15.55 -31.38 -14.20
CA TYR A 144 15.07 -30.73 -15.43
C TYR A 144 16.01 -29.63 -15.93
N ILE A 145 16.54 -28.78 -15.03
CA ILE A 145 17.57 -27.78 -15.36
C ILE A 145 18.78 -28.45 -16.03
N ARG A 146 19.26 -29.57 -15.47
CA ARG A 146 20.39 -30.31 -16.04
C ARG A 146 20.07 -30.97 -17.38
N GLU A 147 18.88 -31.54 -17.52
CA GLU A 147 18.41 -32.17 -18.77
C GLU A 147 18.38 -31.17 -19.93
N LEU A 148 17.88 -29.96 -19.67
CA LEU A 148 17.83 -28.88 -20.66
C LEU A 148 19.17 -28.15 -20.85
N GLY A 149 20.20 -28.48 -20.07
CA GLY A 149 21.49 -27.79 -20.10
C GLY A 149 21.42 -26.32 -19.68
N LEU A 150 20.44 -25.97 -18.84
CA LEU A 150 20.26 -24.60 -18.34
C LEU A 150 21.25 -24.32 -17.20
N LYS A 151 21.63 -23.05 -17.05
CA LYS A 151 22.64 -22.62 -16.07
C LYS A 151 22.13 -22.65 -14.63
N ASP A 152 20.94 -22.12 -14.40
CA ASP A 152 20.36 -21.84 -13.10
C ASP A 152 18.83 -21.67 -13.21
N GLU A 153 18.16 -21.39 -12.08
CA GLU A 153 16.72 -21.19 -12.00
C GLU A 153 16.23 -19.94 -12.73
N GLU A 154 17.08 -18.93 -12.93
CA GLU A 154 16.73 -17.75 -13.74
C GLU A 154 16.67 -18.12 -15.22
N ALA A 155 17.64 -18.91 -15.71
CA ALA A 155 17.56 -19.48 -17.04
C ALA A 155 16.32 -20.38 -17.23
N LEU A 156 15.88 -21.07 -16.17
CA LEU A 156 14.64 -21.85 -16.19
C LEU A 156 13.39 -20.98 -16.30
N GLN A 157 13.30 -19.88 -15.53
CA GLN A 157 12.21 -18.92 -15.68
C GLN A 157 12.16 -18.40 -17.12
N SER A 158 13.28 -17.89 -17.65
CA SER A 158 13.36 -17.42 -19.03
C SER A 158 12.95 -18.50 -20.05
N HIS A 159 13.33 -19.77 -19.84
CA HIS A 159 12.91 -20.87 -20.69
C HIS A 159 11.37 -21.06 -20.71
N MET A 160 10.73 -21.03 -19.54
CA MET A 160 9.26 -21.10 -19.44
C MET A 160 8.60 -19.91 -20.14
N LEU A 161 9.09 -18.69 -19.90
CA LEU A 161 8.50 -17.48 -20.51
C LEU A 161 8.64 -17.46 -22.02
N LYS A 162 9.78 -17.91 -22.57
CA LYS A 162 9.99 -18.05 -24.03
C LYS A 162 9.00 -19.02 -24.68
N ARG A 163 8.63 -20.09 -23.97
CA ARG A 163 7.61 -21.02 -24.47
C ARG A 163 6.23 -20.35 -24.53
N LEU A 164 5.86 -19.61 -23.49
CA LEU A 164 4.58 -18.89 -23.47
C LEU A 164 4.56 -17.73 -24.48
N GLU A 165 5.67 -17.02 -24.69
CA GLU A 165 5.80 -16.02 -25.76
C GLU A 165 5.52 -16.68 -27.11
N LYS A 166 6.22 -17.76 -27.43
CA LYS A 166 6.05 -18.47 -28.70
C LYS A 166 4.59 -18.92 -28.90
N TYR A 167 3.95 -19.44 -27.87
CA TYR A 167 2.53 -19.80 -27.94
C TYR A 167 1.65 -18.59 -28.26
N LEU A 168 1.88 -17.44 -27.61
CA LEU A 168 1.15 -16.21 -27.89
C LEU A 168 1.40 -15.69 -29.32
N GLU A 169 2.64 -15.74 -29.80
CA GLU A 169 3.00 -15.34 -31.17
C GLU A 169 2.30 -16.19 -32.22
N GLU A 170 2.23 -17.51 -32.02
CA GLU A 170 1.49 -18.43 -32.90
C GLU A 170 -0.02 -18.13 -32.97
N HIS A 171 -0.53 -17.31 -32.05
CA HIS A 171 -1.92 -16.86 -31.98
C HIS A 171 -2.07 -15.34 -32.20
N ASP A 172 -1.10 -14.70 -32.85
CA ASP A 172 -1.11 -13.26 -33.16
C ASP A 172 -1.27 -12.38 -31.90
N ARG A 173 -0.59 -12.76 -30.82
CA ARG A 173 -0.52 -12.01 -29.56
C ARG A 173 0.93 -11.69 -29.21
N LYS A 174 1.10 -10.60 -28.46
CA LYS A 174 2.38 -10.10 -27.94
C LYS A 174 2.41 -10.23 -26.44
N LEU A 175 3.56 -10.63 -25.93
CA LEU A 175 3.80 -10.76 -24.50
C LEU A 175 4.17 -9.40 -23.89
N ILE A 176 3.58 -9.10 -22.72
CA ILE A 176 4.11 -8.11 -21.78
C ILE A 176 4.51 -8.83 -20.48
N GLY A 177 5.62 -8.44 -19.86
CA GLY A 177 5.97 -8.89 -18.51
C GLY A 177 6.67 -7.80 -17.72
N TRP A 178 6.69 -7.96 -16.39
CA TRP A 178 7.41 -7.07 -15.48
C TRP A 178 8.91 -7.10 -15.74
N ASP A 179 9.64 -6.03 -15.42
CA ASP A 179 11.07 -5.90 -15.80
C ASP A 179 12.01 -7.00 -15.26
N GLU A 180 11.58 -7.86 -14.34
CA GLU A 180 12.26 -9.11 -14.00
C GLU A 180 12.42 -10.07 -15.18
N ILE A 181 11.55 -10.03 -16.22
CA ILE A 181 11.67 -10.91 -17.39
C ILE A 181 12.97 -10.67 -18.20
N ILE A 182 13.68 -9.57 -17.91
CA ILE A 182 15.02 -9.29 -18.43
C ILE A 182 16.02 -10.35 -17.94
N GLU A 183 15.84 -10.84 -16.72
CA GLU A 183 16.71 -11.81 -16.07
C GLU A 183 16.66 -13.16 -16.81
N GLY A 184 17.83 -13.72 -17.15
CA GLY A 184 17.91 -14.96 -17.96
C GLY A 184 17.75 -14.77 -19.47
N GLY A 185 17.54 -13.53 -19.94
CA GLY A 185 17.56 -13.13 -21.34
C GLY A 185 16.17 -12.98 -21.96
N LEU A 186 15.87 -11.77 -22.43
CA LEU A 186 14.57 -11.39 -22.97
C LEU A 186 14.15 -12.23 -24.18
N PRO A 187 12.88 -12.65 -24.23
CA PRO A 187 12.27 -13.16 -25.44
C PRO A 187 12.24 -12.06 -26.54
N PRO A 188 12.54 -12.34 -27.83
CA PRO A 188 12.87 -11.31 -28.83
C PRO A 188 11.80 -10.24 -29.11
N GLN A 189 10.53 -10.56 -28.91
CA GLN A 189 9.40 -9.65 -29.18
C GLN A 189 8.72 -9.18 -27.89
N ALA A 190 9.27 -9.55 -26.72
CA ALA A 190 8.71 -9.20 -25.44
C ALA A 190 8.66 -7.68 -25.26
N THR A 191 7.53 -7.21 -24.75
CA THR A 191 7.37 -5.85 -24.22
C THR A 191 7.61 -5.88 -22.71
N VAL A 192 8.33 -4.89 -22.18
CA VAL A 192 8.69 -4.82 -20.77
C VAL A 192 7.85 -3.77 -20.05
N MET A 193 7.26 -4.10 -18.90
CA MET A 193 6.64 -3.14 -18.00
C MET A 193 7.59 -2.84 -16.83
N SER A 194 8.16 -1.63 -16.79
CA SER A 194 9.18 -1.30 -15.78
C SER A 194 8.56 -0.71 -14.51
N TRP A 195 8.75 -1.41 -13.39
CA TRP A 195 8.10 -1.09 -12.11
C TRP A 195 9.10 -0.89 -10.96
N ARG A 196 10.27 -1.53 -10.98
CA ARG A 196 11.29 -1.38 -9.93
C ARG A 196 11.99 -0.02 -9.97
N GLY A 197 11.75 0.75 -11.02
CA GLY A 197 12.34 2.06 -11.29
C GLY A 197 12.11 2.43 -12.75
N ILE A 198 13.01 3.22 -13.32
CA ILE A 198 13.03 3.49 -14.77
C ILE A 198 14.15 2.72 -15.48
N GLU A 199 15.05 2.12 -14.71
CA GLU A 199 16.29 1.49 -15.16
C GLU A 199 16.01 0.29 -16.05
N GLY A 200 15.08 -0.60 -15.66
CA GLY A 200 14.68 -1.74 -16.47
C GLY A 200 14.06 -1.32 -17.81
N GLY A 201 13.27 -0.25 -17.81
CA GLY A 201 12.72 0.32 -19.04
C GLY A 201 13.79 0.94 -19.95
N ILE A 202 14.81 1.60 -19.38
CA ILE A 202 15.95 2.12 -20.15
C ILE A 202 16.73 0.96 -20.78
N GLU A 203 16.99 -0.09 -20.01
CA GLU A 203 17.71 -1.28 -20.47
C GLU A 203 16.96 -1.98 -21.60
N ALA A 204 15.66 -2.23 -21.45
CA ALA A 204 14.84 -2.87 -22.46
C ALA A 204 14.79 -2.05 -23.77
N ALA A 205 14.52 -0.75 -23.67
CA ALA A 205 14.48 0.14 -24.84
C ALA A 205 15.83 0.26 -25.56
N THR A 206 16.95 0.21 -24.82
CA THR A 206 18.31 0.20 -25.38
C THR A 206 18.56 -1.04 -26.24
N HIS A 207 17.96 -2.18 -25.88
CA HIS A 207 18.04 -3.43 -26.63
C HIS A 207 16.94 -3.60 -27.69
N GLY A 208 16.13 -2.56 -27.94
CA GLY A 208 15.11 -2.56 -28.98
C GLY A 208 13.78 -3.21 -28.59
N HIS A 209 13.55 -3.46 -27.30
CA HIS A 209 12.27 -3.94 -26.79
C HIS A 209 11.34 -2.78 -26.47
N ASP A 210 10.07 -2.97 -26.76
CA ASP A 210 9.02 -2.02 -26.39
C ASP A 210 8.81 -1.99 -24.87
N VAL A 211 8.45 -0.81 -24.34
CA VAL A 211 8.38 -0.55 -22.90
C VAL A 211 7.13 0.22 -22.52
N VAL A 212 6.50 -0.19 -21.41
CA VAL A 212 5.51 0.59 -20.67
C VAL A 212 6.10 1.00 -19.32
N MET A 213 6.14 2.30 -19.04
CA MET A 213 6.68 2.80 -17.77
C MET A 213 5.61 2.75 -16.66
N ALA A 214 5.89 2.02 -15.59
CA ALA A 214 5.04 1.90 -14.40
C ALA A 214 5.83 1.99 -13.07
N PRO A 215 6.82 2.89 -12.91
CA PRO A 215 7.72 2.89 -11.75
C PRO A 215 6.98 3.05 -10.42
N SER A 216 7.16 2.09 -9.52
CA SER A 216 6.49 2.01 -8.22
C SER A 216 6.71 3.21 -7.32
N HIS A 217 7.86 3.86 -7.44
CA HIS A 217 8.15 5.07 -6.67
C HIS A 217 7.24 6.24 -7.04
N THR A 218 6.59 6.21 -8.21
CA THR A 218 5.86 7.36 -8.77
C THR A 218 4.44 7.02 -9.19
N LEU A 219 4.17 5.80 -9.67
CA LEU A 219 2.90 5.42 -10.32
C LEU A 219 2.16 4.30 -9.61
N TYR A 220 2.53 3.94 -8.38
CA TYR A 220 1.74 3.04 -7.55
C TYR A 220 0.73 3.86 -6.74
N LEU A 221 -0.55 3.60 -6.98
CA LEU A 221 -1.69 4.29 -6.38
C LEU A 221 -2.25 3.57 -5.14
N ASP A 222 -1.72 2.40 -4.78
CA ASP A 222 -1.94 1.76 -3.47
C ASP A 222 -1.16 2.45 -2.33
N PHE A 223 -0.17 3.27 -2.69
CA PHE A 223 0.50 4.19 -1.78
C PHE A 223 -0.44 5.33 -1.41
N LEU A 224 -0.36 5.81 -0.16
CA LEU A 224 -1.24 6.89 0.32
C LEU A 224 -1.12 8.14 -0.57
N GLN A 225 -2.15 8.99 -0.59
CA GLN A 225 -2.11 10.24 -1.36
C GLN A 225 -1.38 11.35 -0.61
N THR A 226 -1.59 11.39 0.70
CA THR A 226 -1.04 12.36 1.62
C THR A 226 -0.52 11.64 2.87
N ASN A 227 0.01 12.40 3.81
CA ASN A 227 0.35 11.94 5.15
C ASN A 227 -0.71 12.33 6.20
N LEU A 228 -1.92 12.71 5.78
CA LEU A 228 -2.96 13.11 6.72
C LEU A 228 -3.47 11.93 7.57
N PRO A 229 -3.87 12.18 8.83
CA PRO A 229 -4.33 11.13 9.72
C PRO A 229 -5.59 10.38 9.25
N ASP A 230 -6.37 10.97 8.36
CA ASP A 230 -7.61 10.41 7.82
C ASP A 230 -7.42 9.64 6.50
N GLU A 231 -6.19 9.50 5.98
CA GLU A 231 -5.94 8.57 4.87
C GLU A 231 -6.32 7.13 5.24
N PRO A 232 -6.92 6.37 4.29
CA PRO A 232 -7.27 4.98 4.49
C PRO A 232 -6.04 4.08 4.66
N PRO A 233 -6.22 2.81 5.05
CA PRO A 233 -5.19 1.78 5.03
C PRO A 233 -4.43 1.72 3.70
N GLY A 234 -3.11 1.54 3.80
CA GLY A 234 -2.19 1.59 2.66
C GLY A 234 -0.74 1.72 3.11
N ARG A 235 0.17 2.01 2.17
CA ARG A 235 1.60 2.22 2.45
C ARG A 235 1.87 3.70 2.70
N PRO A 236 2.32 4.14 3.91
CA PRO A 236 2.54 5.56 4.22
C PRO A 236 3.68 6.25 3.48
N LYS A 237 4.45 5.51 2.67
CA LYS A 237 5.17 6.11 1.55
C LYS A 237 4.10 6.65 0.59
N PHE A 238 3.86 7.95 0.60
CA PHE A 238 2.78 8.55 -0.20
C PHE A 238 3.26 8.94 -1.60
N THR A 239 2.33 8.85 -2.55
CA THR A 239 2.49 9.26 -3.95
C THR A 239 1.52 10.44 -4.19
N PRO A 240 1.94 11.69 -3.91
CA PRO A 240 1.07 12.83 -4.08
C PRO A 240 0.84 13.12 -5.56
N MET A 241 -0.30 13.72 -5.92
CA MET A 241 -0.65 13.99 -7.32
C MET A 241 0.42 14.84 -8.04
N GLN A 242 1.04 15.79 -7.35
CA GLN A 242 2.13 16.60 -7.89
C GLN A 242 3.32 15.76 -8.35
N LYS A 243 3.64 14.67 -7.64
CA LYS A 243 4.73 13.75 -7.99
C LYS A 243 4.45 13.02 -9.30
N ILE A 244 3.21 12.57 -9.49
CA ILE A 244 2.76 11.96 -10.76
C ILE A 244 2.85 13.00 -11.88
N TYR A 245 2.32 14.20 -11.66
CA TYR A 245 2.34 15.26 -12.68
C TYR A 245 3.77 15.63 -13.12
N ALA A 246 4.71 15.67 -12.18
CA ALA A 246 6.11 16.01 -12.45
C ALA A 246 6.88 14.91 -13.21
N PHE A 247 6.33 13.70 -13.32
CA PHE A 247 6.99 12.60 -14.00
C PHE A 247 7.00 12.81 -15.53
N ASP A 248 8.15 12.57 -16.14
CA ASP A 248 8.30 12.41 -17.58
C ASP A 248 8.50 10.92 -17.87
N PRO A 249 7.53 10.25 -18.53
CA PRO A 249 7.64 8.83 -18.81
C PRO A 249 8.67 8.49 -19.89
N VAL A 250 9.25 9.48 -20.60
CA VAL A 250 10.28 9.24 -21.61
C VAL A 250 11.65 9.67 -21.07
N PRO A 251 12.50 8.74 -20.60
CA PRO A 251 13.77 9.10 -19.98
C PRO A 251 14.67 9.94 -20.90
N ALA A 252 15.33 10.95 -20.33
CA ALA A 252 16.25 11.82 -21.05
C ALA A 252 17.52 11.08 -21.52
N GLN A 253 17.82 9.93 -20.92
CA GLN A 253 18.95 9.07 -21.23
C GLN A 253 18.80 8.32 -22.57
N LEU A 254 17.57 8.15 -23.06
CA LEU A 254 17.29 7.46 -24.31
C LEU A 254 17.50 8.39 -25.51
N ASP A 255 18.19 7.91 -26.53
CA ASP A 255 18.32 8.62 -27.79
C ASP A 255 17.02 8.62 -28.62
N ALA A 256 17.00 9.34 -29.75
CA ALA A 256 15.80 9.48 -30.57
C ALA A 256 15.28 8.17 -31.19
N ALA A 257 16.14 7.17 -31.39
CA ALA A 257 15.71 5.86 -31.88
C ALA A 257 15.12 5.03 -30.73
N GLN A 258 15.81 4.99 -29.59
CA GLN A 258 15.39 4.25 -28.40
C GLN A 258 14.10 4.78 -27.81
N ARG A 259 13.87 6.11 -27.84
CA ARG A 259 12.64 6.74 -27.36
C ARG A 259 11.37 6.22 -28.03
N LYS A 260 11.47 5.70 -29.26
CA LYS A 260 10.31 5.14 -29.98
C LYS A 260 9.80 3.83 -29.38
N HIS A 261 10.62 3.16 -28.58
CA HIS A 261 10.25 1.95 -27.87
C HIS A 261 9.48 2.23 -26.57
N VAL A 262 9.45 3.47 -26.08
CA VAL A 262 8.59 3.82 -24.95
C VAL A 262 7.16 4.00 -25.46
N LEU A 263 6.35 2.95 -25.33
CA LEU A 263 4.97 2.91 -25.85
C LEU A 263 4.00 3.74 -25.02
N GLY A 264 4.25 3.87 -23.72
CA GLY A 264 3.35 4.60 -22.84
C GLY A 264 3.70 4.51 -21.36
N VAL A 265 2.74 4.94 -20.54
CA VAL A 265 2.84 5.04 -19.10
C VAL A 265 1.59 4.46 -18.45
N GLN A 266 1.75 3.76 -17.33
CA GLN A 266 0.66 3.15 -16.57
C GLN A 266 0.81 3.43 -15.08
N ALA A 267 -0.31 3.66 -14.40
CA ALA A 267 -0.36 3.62 -12.94
C ALA A 267 -1.00 2.33 -12.46
N ASN A 268 -0.42 1.74 -11.41
CA ASN A 268 -0.83 0.46 -10.86
C ASN A 268 -1.60 0.69 -9.56
N LEU A 269 -2.62 -0.13 -9.31
CA LEU A 269 -3.31 -0.18 -8.03
C LEU A 269 -3.33 -1.61 -7.51
N TRP A 270 -2.48 -1.88 -6.53
CA TRP A 270 -2.52 -3.12 -5.76
C TRP A 270 -3.57 -3.03 -4.64
N THR A 271 -4.11 -4.18 -4.22
CA THR A 271 -5.32 -4.23 -3.39
C THR A 271 -5.15 -4.94 -2.05
N GLU A 272 -3.93 -5.04 -1.51
CA GLU A 272 -3.68 -5.65 -0.20
C GLU A 272 -4.43 -4.90 0.93
N HIS A 273 -4.52 -3.58 0.81
CA HIS A 273 -5.18 -2.70 1.80
C HIS A 273 -6.44 -2.00 1.26
N THR A 274 -6.85 -2.34 0.03
CA THR A 274 -7.98 -1.74 -0.70
C THR A 274 -9.19 -2.67 -0.71
N ARG A 275 -9.94 -2.72 0.40
CA ARG A 275 -11.04 -3.70 0.58
C ARG A 275 -12.36 -3.32 -0.08
N THR A 276 -12.60 -2.02 -0.31
CA THR A 276 -13.87 -1.50 -0.85
C THR A 276 -13.63 -0.74 -2.15
N PHE A 277 -14.67 -0.67 -2.99
CA PHE A 277 -14.62 0.11 -4.22
C PHE A 277 -14.49 1.62 -3.95
N GLU A 278 -15.08 2.11 -2.86
CA GLU A 278 -14.89 3.49 -2.40
C GLU A 278 -13.42 3.79 -2.09
N ARG A 279 -12.72 2.88 -1.39
CA ARG A 279 -11.28 3.04 -1.11
C ARG A 279 -10.44 2.96 -2.38
N LEU A 280 -10.84 2.11 -3.34
CA LEU A 280 -10.22 2.08 -4.67
C LEU A 280 -10.38 3.44 -5.37
N GLN A 281 -11.58 4.01 -5.35
CA GLN A 281 -11.83 5.33 -5.93
C GLN A 281 -11.04 6.43 -5.21
N HIS A 282 -10.95 6.37 -3.87
CA HIS A 282 -10.12 7.28 -3.09
C HIS A 282 -8.69 7.20 -3.58
N ASN A 283 -8.11 6.01 -3.61
CA ASN A 283 -6.72 5.79 -4.02
C ASN A 283 -6.44 6.28 -5.45
N VAL A 284 -7.37 6.07 -6.39
CA VAL A 284 -7.14 6.38 -7.81
C VAL A 284 -7.40 7.85 -8.14
N PHE A 285 -8.45 8.44 -7.59
CA PHE A 285 -8.89 9.80 -7.93
C PHE A 285 -8.56 10.77 -6.79
N PRO A 286 -8.08 12.01 -7.08
CA PRO A 286 -7.96 12.62 -8.40
C PRO A 286 -6.62 12.33 -9.11
N ARG A 287 -5.71 11.54 -8.52
CA ARG A 287 -4.37 11.25 -9.09
C ARG A 287 -4.38 10.78 -10.54
N LEU A 288 -5.40 10.04 -10.96
CA LEU A 288 -5.55 9.59 -12.34
C LEU A 288 -5.66 10.75 -13.35
N SER A 289 -6.10 11.94 -12.94
CA SER A 289 -6.06 13.13 -13.79
C SER A 289 -4.63 13.57 -14.11
N ALA A 290 -3.70 13.43 -13.16
CA ALA A 290 -2.29 13.73 -13.40
C ALA A 290 -1.66 12.66 -14.31
N LEU A 291 -2.00 11.38 -14.14
CA LEU A 291 -1.58 10.32 -15.06
C LEU A 291 -2.05 10.63 -16.49
N ALA A 292 -3.33 11.00 -16.66
CA ALA A 292 -3.89 11.33 -17.96
C ALA A 292 -3.18 12.52 -18.62
N GLU A 293 -2.82 13.56 -17.85
CA GLU A 293 -2.04 14.69 -18.38
C GLU A 293 -0.65 14.22 -18.86
N ILE A 294 0.11 13.48 -18.04
CA ILE A 294 1.47 13.06 -18.43
C ILE A 294 1.48 12.06 -19.59
N ALA A 295 0.39 11.30 -19.77
CA ALA A 295 0.26 10.34 -20.87
C ALA A 295 -0.12 11.00 -22.20
N TRP A 296 -0.73 12.19 -22.17
CA TRP A 296 -1.36 12.79 -23.36
C TRP A 296 -0.78 14.15 -23.77
N THR A 297 -0.46 15.01 -22.80
CA THR A 297 -0.08 16.40 -23.07
C THR A 297 1.42 16.50 -23.37
N PRO A 298 1.84 17.14 -24.48
CA PRO A 298 3.25 17.38 -24.77
C PRO A 298 3.98 18.11 -23.63
N LEU A 299 5.23 17.74 -23.37
CA LEU A 299 6.01 18.21 -22.22
C LEU A 299 6.08 19.75 -22.14
N GLU A 300 6.28 20.41 -23.27
CA GLU A 300 6.39 21.86 -23.39
C GLU A 300 5.07 22.61 -23.08
N ARG A 301 3.95 21.89 -22.98
CA ARG A 301 2.62 22.44 -22.64
C ARG A 301 2.20 22.15 -21.20
N LYS A 302 2.99 21.38 -20.43
CA LYS A 302 2.67 21.07 -19.04
C LYS A 302 2.94 22.28 -18.14
N SER A 303 1.96 22.60 -17.30
CA SER A 303 2.07 23.59 -16.22
C SER A 303 1.21 23.13 -15.05
N TYR A 304 1.85 22.90 -13.90
CA TYR A 304 1.14 22.39 -12.73
C TYR A 304 0.12 23.41 -12.18
N ASP A 305 0.45 24.72 -12.22
CA ASP A 305 -0.47 25.77 -11.79
C ASP A 305 -1.73 25.82 -12.68
N ASP A 306 -1.55 25.67 -13.99
CA ASP A 306 -2.67 25.59 -14.95
C ASP A 306 -3.48 24.31 -14.80
N PHE A 307 -2.82 23.17 -14.53
CA PHE A 307 -3.49 21.91 -14.18
C PHE A 307 -4.36 22.05 -12.94
N LEU A 308 -3.86 22.69 -11.87
CA LEU A 308 -4.63 22.96 -10.66
C LEU A 308 -5.81 23.91 -10.95
N ALA A 309 -5.64 24.93 -11.80
CA ALA A 309 -6.74 25.80 -12.18
C ALA A 309 -7.90 25.04 -12.88
N ARG A 310 -7.61 23.96 -13.61
CA ARG A 310 -8.64 23.13 -14.27
C ARG A 310 -9.22 22.03 -13.38
N LEU A 311 -8.49 21.61 -12.34
CA LEU A 311 -8.86 20.49 -11.48
C LEU A 311 -10.27 20.64 -10.85
N PRO A 312 -10.70 21.80 -10.31
CA PRO A 312 -12.03 21.94 -9.71
C PRO A 312 -13.18 21.58 -10.65
N ALA A 313 -13.07 21.90 -11.94
CA ALA A 313 -14.07 21.50 -12.93
C ALA A 313 -14.11 19.98 -13.12
N GLN A 314 -12.96 19.30 -13.01
CA GLN A 314 -12.89 17.84 -13.04
C GLN A 314 -13.48 17.20 -11.77
N LEU A 315 -13.21 17.78 -10.59
CA LEU A 315 -13.81 17.32 -9.33
C LEU A 315 -15.34 17.40 -9.36
N GLN A 316 -15.91 18.43 -10.00
CA GLN A 316 -17.35 18.52 -10.22
C GLN A 316 -17.90 17.36 -11.06
N ARG A 317 -17.16 16.90 -12.09
CA ARG A 317 -17.56 15.71 -12.86
C ARG A 317 -17.51 14.46 -12.01
N TYR A 318 -16.46 14.29 -11.20
CA TYR A 318 -16.35 13.16 -10.28
C TYR A 318 -17.51 13.12 -9.28
N ARG A 319 -17.87 14.27 -8.70
CA ARG A 319 -19.03 14.39 -7.83
C ARG A 319 -20.34 14.03 -8.54
N ALA A 320 -20.54 14.52 -9.77
CA ALA A 320 -21.74 14.21 -10.56
C ALA A 320 -21.83 12.72 -10.94
N LEU A 321 -20.70 12.03 -11.05
CA LEU A 321 -20.61 10.59 -11.32
C LEU A 321 -20.63 9.73 -10.04
N GLY A 322 -20.66 10.34 -8.85
CA GLY A 322 -20.60 9.61 -7.58
C GLY A 322 -19.26 8.90 -7.33
N ILE A 323 -18.16 9.42 -7.87
CA ILE A 323 -16.81 8.88 -7.62
C ILE A 323 -16.33 9.40 -6.27
N ALA A 324 -16.01 8.50 -5.34
CA ALA A 324 -15.44 8.82 -4.04
C ALA A 324 -13.94 9.15 -4.15
N TYR A 325 -13.61 10.28 -4.77
CA TYR A 325 -12.23 10.73 -4.91
C TYR A 325 -11.64 11.17 -3.55
N GLY A 326 -10.32 11.08 -3.43
CA GLY A 326 -9.59 11.37 -2.21
C GLY A 326 -9.70 12.83 -1.78
N GLN A 327 -10.41 13.05 -0.68
CA GLN A 327 -10.62 14.37 -0.08
C GLN A 327 -9.37 14.90 0.62
N THR A 328 -8.53 14.01 1.15
CA THR A 328 -7.30 14.34 1.89
C THR A 328 -6.35 15.23 1.09
N ALA A 329 -6.26 15.02 -0.24
CA ALA A 329 -5.46 15.88 -1.11
C ALA A 329 -5.98 17.34 -1.15
N LEU A 330 -7.28 17.54 -0.95
CA LEU A 330 -7.97 18.83 -0.99
C LEU A 330 -8.10 19.49 0.39
N SER A 331 -7.95 18.71 1.45
CA SER A 331 -8.01 19.15 2.84
C SER A 331 -6.84 20.07 3.23
N VAL A 332 -6.96 20.71 4.40
CA VAL A 332 -5.88 21.50 5.00
C VAL A 332 -5.12 20.62 5.98
N ALA A 333 -3.80 20.54 5.82
CA ALA A 333 -2.89 19.91 6.75
C ALA A 333 -2.43 20.93 7.82
N MET A 334 -2.20 20.46 9.04
CA MET A 334 -1.65 21.25 10.13
C MET A 334 -0.36 20.61 10.64
N LYS A 335 0.72 21.39 10.67
CA LYS A 335 1.88 21.12 11.54
C LYS A 335 1.72 21.98 12.79
N ARG A 336 1.99 21.39 13.96
CA ARG A 336 1.86 22.10 15.24
C ARG A 336 3.09 21.94 16.12
N GLN A 337 3.35 22.96 16.92
CA GLN A 337 4.30 22.94 18.03
C GLN A 337 3.56 23.39 19.30
N ASP A 338 3.62 22.55 20.32
CA ASP A 338 2.89 22.74 21.57
C ASP A 338 3.80 23.44 22.61
N ASP A 339 3.30 24.46 23.29
CA ASP A 339 3.91 25.06 24.48
C ASP A 339 2.92 24.91 25.65
N ARG A 340 3.02 23.80 26.37
CA ARG A 340 2.07 23.45 27.43
C ARG A 340 2.19 24.40 28.61
N ALA A 341 3.42 24.79 28.96
CA ALA A 341 3.68 25.72 30.05
C ALA A 341 3.08 27.11 29.80
N ALA A 342 3.14 27.59 28.55
CA ALA A 342 2.54 28.88 28.18
C ALA A 342 1.05 28.79 27.80
N GLY A 343 0.47 27.59 27.70
CA GLY A 343 -0.91 27.38 27.24
C GLY A 343 -1.11 27.85 25.80
N LYS A 344 -0.15 27.59 24.92
CA LYS A 344 -0.16 28.05 23.52
C LYS A 344 0.20 26.93 22.55
N VAL A 345 -0.27 27.07 21.33
CA VAL A 345 0.10 26.22 20.18
C VAL A 345 0.47 27.11 19.01
N THR A 346 1.61 26.85 18.40
CA THR A 346 1.98 27.45 17.11
C THR A 346 1.62 26.47 16.01
N VAL A 347 0.83 26.91 15.03
CA VAL A 347 0.34 26.08 13.92
C VAL A 347 0.76 26.65 12.57
N GLU A 348 1.18 25.76 11.67
CA GLU A 348 1.43 26.02 10.26
C GLU A 348 0.41 25.23 9.43
N LEU A 349 -0.28 25.91 8.52
CA LEU A 349 -1.30 25.33 7.67
C LEU A 349 -0.77 25.18 6.24
N SER A 350 -1.16 24.10 5.57
CA SER A 350 -0.81 23.86 4.17
C SER A 350 -1.91 23.05 3.48
N ASN A 351 -1.90 23.01 2.16
CA ASN A 351 -2.75 22.10 1.38
C ASN A 351 -1.85 21.13 0.60
N PRO A 352 -2.12 19.81 0.58
CA PRO A 352 -1.26 18.83 -0.09
C PRO A 352 -1.07 19.04 -1.61
N LEU A 353 -2.01 19.72 -2.28
CA LEU A 353 -1.89 20.07 -3.70
C LEU A 353 -1.27 21.44 -3.94
N SER A 354 -0.91 22.18 -2.89
CA SER A 354 -0.35 23.54 -2.94
C SER A 354 -1.33 24.66 -3.32
N TYR A 355 -2.65 24.48 -3.10
CA TYR A 355 -3.58 25.61 -3.14
C TYR A 355 -3.26 26.60 -2.02
N ARG A 356 -3.13 27.89 -2.37
CA ARG A 356 -2.63 28.94 -1.46
C ARG A 356 -3.73 29.70 -0.72
N ASP A 357 -4.95 29.71 -1.24
CA ASP A 357 -6.09 30.41 -0.62
C ASP A 357 -6.68 29.54 0.49
N ILE A 358 -6.03 29.55 1.65
CA ILE A 358 -6.49 28.85 2.86
C ILE A 358 -7.19 29.87 3.77
N ARG A 359 -8.43 29.55 4.16
CA ARG A 359 -9.24 30.35 5.08
C ARG A 359 -9.43 29.62 6.39
N TYR A 360 -9.50 30.36 7.50
CA TYR A 360 -9.65 29.75 8.82
C TYR A 360 -10.54 30.56 9.77
N THR A 361 -10.97 29.89 10.83
CA THR A 361 -11.71 30.41 11.99
C THR A 361 -11.13 29.77 13.26
N THR A 362 -11.29 30.42 14.40
CA THR A 362 -10.75 29.95 15.71
C THR A 362 -11.84 29.70 16.74
N ASP A 363 -13.10 29.77 16.34
CA ASP A 363 -14.29 29.54 17.16
C ASP A 363 -15.03 28.24 16.78
N GLY A 364 -14.46 27.45 15.85
CA GLY A 364 -15.06 26.24 15.32
C GLY A 364 -16.14 26.43 14.26
N SER A 365 -16.45 27.67 13.85
CA SER A 365 -17.37 27.92 12.73
C SER A 365 -16.75 27.52 11.39
N ALA A 366 -17.55 27.11 10.41
CA ALA A 366 -17.02 26.74 9.09
C ALA A 366 -16.46 27.98 8.35
N PRO A 367 -15.21 27.96 7.87
CA PRO A 367 -14.64 29.07 7.10
C PRO A 367 -15.39 29.28 5.78
N THR A 368 -15.59 30.54 5.42
CA THR A 368 -16.07 30.98 4.09
C THR A 368 -14.94 31.66 3.32
N ALA A 369 -15.17 31.98 2.05
CA ALA A 369 -14.22 32.77 1.26
C ALA A 369 -13.97 34.18 1.84
N GLN A 370 -14.81 34.65 2.77
CA GLN A 370 -14.68 35.93 3.46
C GLN A 370 -14.01 35.81 4.84
N SER A 371 -13.76 34.59 5.33
CA SER A 371 -13.03 34.35 6.58
C SER A 371 -11.57 34.81 6.48
N ALA A 372 -10.89 34.84 7.63
CA ALA A 372 -9.49 35.24 7.72
C ALA A 372 -8.61 34.40 6.79
N SER A 373 -7.76 35.07 6.01
CA SER A 373 -6.78 34.41 5.14
C SER A 373 -5.58 33.95 5.96
N TYR A 374 -5.15 32.72 5.74
CA TYR A 374 -3.88 32.23 6.26
C TYR A 374 -2.72 32.77 5.39
N GLY A 375 -1.67 33.27 6.03
CA GLY A 375 -0.48 33.80 5.34
C GLY A 375 0.84 33.55 6.08
N ALA A 376 0.80 33.22 7.37
CA ALA A 376 1.94 32.88 8.21
C ALA A 376 1.48 32.02 9.39
N ALA A 377 2.43 31.41 10.10
CA ALA A 377 2.16 30.61 11.30
C ALA A 377 1.27 31.37 12.32
N LEU A 378 0.32 30.67 12.93
CA LEU A 378 -0.60 31.22 13.93
C LEU A 378 -0.17 30.77 15.32
N THR A 379 -0.05 31.69 16.27
CA THR A 379 0.10 31.34 17.69
C THR A 379 -1.26 31.50 18.36
N LEU A 380 -1.84 30.38 18.80
CA LEU A 380 -3.18 30.28 19.36
C LEU A 380 -3.09 29.97 20.86
N ALA A 381 -3.95 30.60 21.66
CA ALA A 381 -4.11 30.24 23.07
C ALA A 381 -5.01 29.01 23.19
N VAL A 382 -4.81 28.18 24.22
CA VAL A 382 -5.73 27.08 24.54
C VAL A 382 -6.77 27.54 25.58
N PRO A 383 -8.07 27.18 25.45
CA PRO A 383 -8.64 26.37 24.37
C PRO A 383 -8.95 27.17 23.10
N THR A 384 -8.75 26.55 21.93
CA THR A 384 -9.16 27.05 20.62
C THR A 384 -9.69 25.90 19.77
N VAL A 385 -10.76 26.12 19.00
CA VAL A 385 -11.18 25.19 17.93
C VAL A 385 -10.79 25.83 16.60
N LEU A 386 -9.72 25.32 15.99
CA LEU A 386 -9.24 25.80 14.71
C LEU A 386 -9.94 25.03 13.59
N THR A 387 -10.59 25.74 12.68
CA THR A 387 -11.18 25.14 11.48
C THR A 387 -10.62 25.84 10.25
N ALA A 388 -10.22 25.07 9.22
CA ALA A 388 -9.59 25.59 8.01
C ALA A 388 -10.09 24.90 6.74
N MET A 389 -10.11 25.64 5.63
CA MET A 389 -10.51 25.13 4.31
C MET A 389 -9.75 25.84 3.19
N ALA A 390 -9.35 25.07 2.18
CA ALA A 390 -8.74 25.60 0.97
C ALA A 390 -9.81 25.97 -0.07
N PHE A 391 -9.61 27.10 -0.74
CA PHE A 391 -10.52 27.66 -1.74
C PHE A 391 -9.83 27.81 -3.09
N HIS A 392 -10.64 27.79 -4.14
CA HIS A 392 -10.25 28.20 -5.49
C HIS A 392 -11.38 29.03 -6.09
N GLU A 393 -11.07 30.25 -6.51
CA GLU A 393 -12.06 31.22 -7.03
C GLU A 393 -13.28 31.38 -6.12
N GLY A 394 -13.05 31.44 -4.80
CA GLY A 394 -14.09 31.59 -3.78
C GLY A 394 -14.94 30.34 -3.52
N ARG A 395 -14.62 29.19 -4.14
CA ARG A 395 -15.31 27.91 -3.90
C ARG A 395 -14.45 26.97 -3.06
N PRO A 396 -15.03 26.25 -2.08
CA PRO A 396 -14.30 25.26 -1.30
C PRO A 396 -13.88 24.09 -2.19
N LEU A 397 -12.66 23.58 -1.95
CA LEU A 397 -12.10 22.44 -2.69
C LEU A 397 -12.53 21.09 -2.11
N ALA A 398 -12.36 20.90 -0.81
CA ALA A 398 -12.80 19.71 -0.09
C ALA A 398 -14.30 19.78 0.25
N ASP A 399 -14.92 18.63 0.47
CA ASP A 399 -16.33 18.55 0.84
C ASP A 399 -16.61 19.05 2.27
N ALA A 400 -15.63 18.99 3.16
CA ALA A 400 -15.71 19.47 4.55
C ALA A 400 -14.42 20.17 4.97
N PRO A 401 -14.48 21.14 5.90
CA PRO A 401 -13.30 21.76 6.44
C PRO A 401 -12.53 20.82 7.37
N SER A 402 -11.21 21.01 7.45
CA SER A 402 -10.38 20.38 8.46
C SER A 402 -10.57 21.10 9.81
N SER A 403 -10.70 20.34 10.91
CA SER A 403 -10.97 20.91 12.23
C SER A 403 -10.12 20.26 13.31
N TRP A 404 -9.58 21.07 14.22
CA TRP A 404 -8.71 20.64 15.31
C TRP A 404 -9.12 21.32 16.62
N THR A 405 -9.35 20.52 17.66
CA THR A 405 -9.52 21.01 19.03
C THR A 405 -8.15 21.13 19.69
N LEU A 406 -7.78 22.36 20.06
CA LEU A 406 -6.54 22.70 20.75
C LEU A 406 -6.88 23.08 22.19
N ASP A 407 -6.89 22.10 23.08
CA ASP A 407 -7.13 22.26 24.51
C ASP A 407 -6.04 21.58 25.36
N ALA A 408 -6.12 21.72 26.69
CA ALA A 408 -5.14 21.11 27.61
C ALA A 408 -4.99 19.59 27.45
N ALA A 409 -6.07 18.87 27.10
CA ALA A 409 -6.03 17.42 26.91
C ALA A 409 -5.37 17.03 25.58
N SER A 410 -5.58 17.83 24.52
CA SER A 410 -5.00 17.65 23.19
C SER A 410 -3.48 17.85 23.15
N LEU A 411 -2.94 18.64 24.09
CA LEU A 411 -1.49 18.83 24.27
C LEU A 411 -0.84 17.60 24.90
N LEU A 412 -1.60 16.88 25.74
CA LEU A 412 -1.18 15.68 26.46
C LEU A 412 -1.47 14.39 25.71
N THR A 413 -2.01 14.45 24.49
CA THR A 413 -2.41 13.26 23.72
C THR A 413 -1.74 13.23 22.35
N ARG A 414 -1.34 12.03 21.93
CA ARG A 414 -0.93 11.71 20.56
C ARG A 414 -1.56 10.39 20.13
N THR A 415 -1.83 10.27 18.84
CA THR A 415 -2.19 9.01 18.19
C THR A 415 -1.01 8.44 17.42
N ASP A 416 -1.12 7.18 17.01
CA ASP A 416 -0.18 6.51 16.10
C ASP A 416 0.18 7.34 14.86
N LYS A 417 -0.73 8.18 14.39
CA LYS A 417 -0.59 9.01 13.18
C LYS A 417 0.07 10.37 13.42
N THR A 418 0.19 10.77 14.69
CA THR A 418 0.82 12.03 15.11
C THR A 418 2.14 11.80 15.83
N LEU A 419 2.48 10.53 16.09
CA LEU A 419 3.77 10.12 16.59
C LEU A 419 4.74 9.94 15.42
N ALA A 420 5.98 10.35 15.61
CA ALA A 420 7.04 10.09 14.66
C ALA A 420 7.40 8.59 14.67
N GLN A 421 8.08 8.16 13.61
CA GLN A 421 8.69 6.84 13.61
C GLN A 421 9.98 6.85 14.41
N CYS A 422 10.21 5.81 15.18
CA CYS A 422 11.51 5.63 15.81
C CYS A 422 12.60 5.46 14.73
N PRO A 423 13.78 6.10 14.86
CA PRO A 423 14.88 5.97 13.89
C PRO A 423 15.36 4.53 13.66
N GLN A 424 15.12 3.67 14.65
CA GLN A 424 15.50 2.25 14.68
C GLN A 424 14.30 1.31 14.39
N GLY A 425 13.11 1.88 14.25
CA GLY A 425 11.81 1.19 14.26
C GLY A 425 11.43 0.53 12.95
N GLY A 426 12.29 -0.32 12.37
CA GLY A 426 11.94 -1.19 11.23
C GLY A 426 11.80 -0.51 9.85
N ARG A 427 12.03 -1.28 8.77
CA ARG A 427 12.17 -0.79 7.38
C ARG A 427 10.85 -0.68 6.58
N LEU A 428 9.70 -0.92 7.21
CA LEU A 428 8.40 -0.97 6.51
C LEU A 428 7.26 -0.49 7.41
N LEU A 429 6.94 0.80 7.31
CA LEU A 429 5.73 1.39 7.87
C LEU A 429 4.53 1.04 6.99
N LEU A 430 3.43 0.63 7.62
CA LEU A 430 2.15 0.38 6.98
C LEU A 430 1.04 1.05 7.80
N ARG A 431 0.00 1.53 7.11
CA ARG A 431 -1.28 1.87 7.72
C ARG A 431 -2.19 0.67 7.59
N LEU A 432 -2.33 -0.09 8.67
CA LEU A 432 -3.06 -1.36 8.68
C LEU A 432 -4.44 -1.17 9.29
N GLU A 433 -5.44 -1.84 8.71
CA GLU A 433 -6.79 -1.86 9.26
C GLU A 433 -6.94 -3.01 10.26
N ASP A 434 -7.76 -2.81 11.28
CA ASP A 434 -8.29 -3.90 12.07
C ASP A 434 -9.20 -4.82 11.23
N ASP A 435 -9.37 -6.04 11.71
CA ASP A 435 -10.28 -7.04 11.17
C ASP A 435 -11.60 -7.09 11.95
N ASN A 436 -11.76 -6.24 12.97
CA ASN A 436 -12.97 -6.10 13.79
C ASN A 436 -13.43 -4.62 13.85
N PRO A 437 -14.74 -4.32 13.85
CA PRO A 437 -15.88 -5.21 13.59
C PRO A 437 -15.95 -5.71 12.14
N ILE A 438 -16.61 -6.86 11.93
CA ILE A 438 -16.85 -7.42 10.58
C ILE A 438 -17.58 -6.39 9.70
N ASP A 439 -18.57 -5.70 10.26
CA ASP A 439 -19.33 -4.65 9.58
C ASP A 439 -19.11 -3.28 10.23
N GLY A 440 -19.04 -2.24 9.41
CA GLY A 440 -18.91 -0.85 9.86
C GLY A 440 -17.47 -0.34 9.94
N PRO A 441 -17.27 0.84 10.57
CA PRO A 441 -15.96 1.48 10.65
C PRO A 441 -14.97 0.65 11.45
N ARG A 442 -13.78 0.44 10.87
CA ARG A 442 -12.67 -0.27 11.52
C ARG A 442 -11.57 0.72 11.86
N ALA A 443 -10.87 0.45 12.96
CA ALA A 443 -9.71 1.22 13.32
C ALA A 443 -8.57 0.97 12.30
N ASN A 444 -7.74 1.98 12.07
CA ASN A 444 -6.51 1.82 11.31
C ASN A 444 -5.31 2.34 12.12
N PHE A 445 -4.14 1.78 11.87
CA PHE A 445 -2.95 1.96 12.69
C PHE A 445 -1.71 2.14 11.82
N ASP A 446 -0.94 3.18 12.09
CA ASP A 446 0.41 3.35 11.58
C ASP A 446 1.37 2.50 12.43
N VAL A 447 1.92 1.45 11.81
CA VAL A 447 2.79 0.50 12.50
C VAL A 447 3.88 -0.06 11.59
N THR A 448 5.06 -0.31 12.15
CA THR A 448 6.14 -1.00 11.44
C THR A 448 6.14 -2.49 11.76
N ILE A 449 6.20 -3.36 10.75
CA ILE A 449 5.92 -4.79 10.93
C ILE A 449 7.12 -5.63 11.39
N PHE A 450 8.31 -5.03 11.48
CA PHE A 450 9.55 -5.70 11.89
C PHE A 450 9.94 -5.43 13.35
N ASN A 451 9.69 -4.20 13.82
CA ASN A 451 9.99 -3.73 15.17
C ASN A 451 9.14 -2.47 15.46
N PRO A 452 7.83 -2.64 15.78
CA PRO A 452 6.91 -1.56 16.07
C PRO A 452 7.45 -0.61 17.13
N CYS A 453 7.59 0.66 16.78
CA CYS A 453 8.04 1.67 17.71
C CYS A 453 7.50 3.04 17.31
N TRP A 454 6.97 3.78 18.29
CA TRP A 454 6.44 5.13 18.13
C TRP A 454 7.24 6.11 18.95
N LEU A 455 7.54 7.27 18.36
CA LEU A 455 8.35 8.32 18.95
C LEU A 455 7.48 9.56 19.20
N TRP A 456 7.43 9.99 20.45
CA TRP A 456 6.96 11.31 20.82
C TRP A 456 8.18 12.22 20.99
N GLU A 457 8.41 13.08 20.01
CA GLU A 457 9.51 14.06 20.01
C GLU A 457 9.22 15.20 21.00
N ASP A 458 10.24 15.62 21.75
CA ASP A 458 10.17 16.75 22.68
C ASP A 458 8.98 16.69 23.68
N ALA A 459 8.69 15.50 24.20
CA ALA A 459 7.58 15.32 25.14
C ALA A 459 7.84 16.13 26.43
N GLN A 460 6.92 17.03 26.77
CA GLN A 460 6.99 17.89 27.96
C GLN A 460 6.53 17.10 29.20
N LEU A 461 7.50 16.67 30.03
CA LEU A 461 7.29 15.76 31.16
C LEU A 461 7.11 16.45 32.51
N GLN A 462 7.12 17.79 32.56
CA GLN A 462 7.18 18.52 33.83
C GLN A 462 5.85 18.39 34.56
N ASP A 463 5.74 17.60 35.63
CA ASP A 463 4.48 17.23 36.32
C ASP A 463 3.82 15.92 35.86
N ILE A 464 4.37 15.22 34.86
CA ILE A 464 3.80 13.95 34.38
C ILE A 464 4.21 12.79 35.30
N ALA A 465 3.21 12.02 35.75
CA ALA A 465 3.40 10.87 36.63
C ALA A 465 3.31 9.52 35.91
N SER A 466 2.51 9.42 34.85
CA SER A 466 2.32 8.18 34.11
C SER A 466 2.01 8.42 32.63
N VAL A 467 2.15 7.36 31.85
CA VAL A 467 1.74 7.29 30.44
C VAL A 467 0.56 6.33 30.35
N LYS A 468 -0.60 6.83 29.94
CA LYS A 468 -1.75 6.00 29.60
C LYS A 468 -1.67 5.65 28.11
N VAL A 469 -1.81 4.37 27.76
CA VAL A 469 -1.82 3.91 26.37
C VAL A 469 -3.09 3.12 26.10
N ARG A 470 -3.70 3.38 24.95
CA ARG A 470 -4.72 2.54 24.34
C ARG A 470 -4.11 1.82 23.15
N ALA A 471 -4.17 0.49 23.16
CA ALA A 471 -3.54 -0.37 22.17
C ALA A 471 -4.51 -1.44 21.65
N GLY A 472 -4.45 -1.72 20.35
CA GLY A 472 -5.24 -2.76 19.69
C GLY A 472 -4.38 -3.99 19.37
N ARG A 473 -5.03 -5.06 18.91
CA ARG A 473 -4.35 -6.28 18.46
C ARG A 473 -4.90 -6.74 17.12
N ILE A 474 -4.07 -6.64 16.07
CA ILE A 474 -4.45 -6.99 14.71
C ILE A 474 -3.75 -8.27 14.24
N PRO A 475 -4.27 -9.00 13.24
CA PRO A 475 -3.57 -10.14 12.65
C PRO A 475 -2.24 -9.75 12.01
N TYR A 476 -1.26 -10.66 12.09
CA TYR A 476 0.01 -10.55 11.38
C TYR A 476 -0.03 -11.44 10.13
N ASN A 477 -0.43 -10.88 9.00
CA ASN A 477 -0.65 -11.61 7.74
C ASN A 477 0.33 -11.19 6.62
N PHE A 478 1.62 -11.41 6.84
CA PHE A 478 2.68 -11.09 5.89
C PHE A 478 3.49 -12.34 5.51
N GLY A 479 3.58 -12.62 4.21
CA GLY A 479 4.54 -13.53 3.60
C GLY A 479 5.78 -12.73 3.21
N LEU A 480 6.85 -12.89 4.00
CA LEU A 480 8.10 -12.16 3.79
C LEU A 480 9.17 -13.10 3.23
N LEU A 481 10.12 -12.54 2.48
CA LEU A 481 11.30 -13.28 2.04
C LEU A 481 12.12 -13.76 3.25
N ARG A 482 12.79 -14.92 3.13
CA ARG A 482 13.61 -15.50 4.23
C ARG A 482 14.64 -14.50 4.77
N GLU A 483 15.25 -13.72 3.90
CA GLU A 483 16.22 -12.70 4.28
C GLU A 483 15.59 -11.52 5.04
N GLU A 484 14.36 -11.16 4.70
CA GLU A 484 13.60 -10.14 5.42
C GLU A 484 13.13 -10.64 6.78
N GLU A 485 12.72 -11.90 6.86
CA GLU A 485 12.40 -12.55 8.13
C GLU A 485 13.61 -12.56 9.08
N ALA A 486 14.81 -12.84 8.57
CA ALA A 486 16.04 -12.85 9.35
C ALA A 486 16.42 -11.47 9.91
N ARG A 487 15.90 -10.38 9.33
CA ARG A 487 16.15 -8.99 9.77
C ARG A 487 15.21 -8.52 10.88
N ARG A 488 14.28 -9.37 11.37
CA ARG A 488 13.37 -9.02 12.48
C ARG A 488 14.16 -8.77 13.78
N GLY A 489 13.74 -7.75 14.52
CA GLY A 489 14.53 -7.19 15.63
C GLY A 489 13.70 -6.83 16.87
N TRP A 490 12.71 -7.66 17.22
CA TRP A 490 11.84 -7.45 18.37
C TRP A 490 12.65 -7.33 19.67
N ARG A 491 12.23 -6.44 20.56
CA ARG A 491 12.77 -6.41 21.92
C ARG A 491 12.42 -7.72 22.62
N ARG A 492 13.42 -8.32 23.27
CA ARG A 492 13.22 -9.56 24.04
C ARG A 492 12.28 -9.28 25.22
N PRO A 493 11.20 -10.06 25.39
CA PRO A 493 10.26 -9.85 26.46
C PRO A 493 10.84 -10.32 27.80
N VAL A 494 10.51 -9.61 28.88
CA VAL A 494 10.79 -10.06 30.26
C VAL A 494 9.55 -10.74 30.85
N ALA A 495 8.37 -10.17 30.61
CA ALA A 495 7.10 -10.73 31.04
C ALA A 495 6.63 -11.86 30.10
N ARG A 496 5.79 -12.76 30.64
CA ARG A 496 5.28 -13.95 29.93
C ARG A 496 4.62 -13.64 28.58
N HIS A 497 3.93 -12.51 28.48
CA HIS A 497 3.22 -12.07 27.29
C HIS A 497 3.83 -10.81 26.65
N GLY A 498 5.07 -10.48 27.02
CA GLY A 498 5.70 -9.21 26.69
C GLY A 498 5.24 -8.06 27.58
N GLU A 499 5.77 -6.88 27.31
CA GLU A 499 5.47 -5.65 28.03
C GLU A 499 5.37 -4.45 27.07
N PHE A 500 4.54 -3.47 27.44
CA PHE A 500 4.66 -2.12 26.90
C PHE A 500 5.83 -1.42 27.60
N GLU A 501 6.73 -0.83 26.83
CA GLU A 501 7.94 -0.19 27.33
C GLU A 501 8.03 1.26 26.81
N VAL A 502 8.39 2.19 27.71
CA VAL A 502 8.67 3.60 27.41
C VAL A 502 10.11 3.92 27.77
N ARG A 503 10.85 4.57 26.86
CA ARG A 503 12.26 4.97 27.05
C ARG A 503 12.50 6.45 26.78
N ALA A 504 13.47 7.04 27.49
CA ALA A 504 14.05 8.35 27.17
C ALA A 504 15.03 8.18 26.01
N GLY A 505 14.61 8.52 24.80
CA GLY A 505 15.29 8.17 23.56
C GLY A 505 15.26 6.67 23.26
N CYS A 506 15.36 6.30 21.99
CA CYS A 506 15.11 4.91 21.56
C CYS A 506 16.18 3.91 22.03
N GLN A 507 17.36 4.39 22.42
CA GLN A 507 18.44 3.59 22.99
C GLN A 507 18.75 3.96 24.45
N GLY A 508 18.02 4.90 25.03
CA GLY A 508 18.27 5.33 26.41
C GLY A 508 17.55 4.47 27.46
N PRO A 509 17.52 4.94 28.71
CA PRO A 509 17.01 4.16 29.84
C PRO A 509 15.50 3.93 29.75
N VAL A 510 15.05 2.81 30.32
CA VAL A 510 13.62 2.50 30.49
C VAL A 510 13.03 3.40 31.56
N LEU A 511 12.04 4.19 31.17
CA LEU A 511 11.28 5.08 32.05
C LEU A 511 10.06 4.37 32.64
N ALA A 512 9.38 3.53 31.87
CA ALA A 512 8.23 2.77 32.35
C ALA A 512 8.11 1.43 31.63
N THR A 513 7.52 0.45 32.32
CA THR A 513 7.17 -0.84 31.76
C THR A 513 5.87 -1.35 32.38
N VAL A 514 5.02 -1.96 31.57
CA VAL A 514 3.76 -2.58 32.01
C VAL A 514 3.60 -3.93 31.31
N PRO A 515 3.45 -5.05 32.06
CA PRO A 515 3.19 -6.35 31.46
C PRO A 515 1.92 -6.36 30.60
N LEU A 516 1.99 -7.02 29.44
CA LEU A 516 0.85 -7.17 28.55
C LEU A 516 -0.05 -8.33 29.03
N PRO A 517 -1.38 -8.22 28.85
CA PRO A 517 -2.28 -9.34 29.07
C PRO A 517 -2.15 -10.37 27.93
N ALA A 518 -2.67 -11.58 28.16
CA ALA A 518 -2.68 -12.63 27.14
C ALA A 518 -3.62 -12.32 25.95
N GLN A 519 -4.70 -11.59 26.21
CA GLN A 519 -5.75 -11.23 25.26
C GLN A 519 -6.13 -9.75 25.40
N ALA A 520 -6.67 -9.17 24.34
CA ALA A 520 -7.27 -7.84 24.40
C ALA A 520 -8.66 -7.89 25.06
N GLY A 521 -9.24 -6.72 25.32
CA GLY A 521 -10.63 -6.59 25.74
C GLY A 521 -11.61 -7.02 24.64
N LYS A 522 -12.91 -7.05 24.99
CA LYS A 522 -13.98 -7.46 24.05
C LYS A 522 -14.09 -6.56 22.82
N ASP A 523 -13.68 -5.30 22.94
CA ASP A 523 -13.63 -4.33 21.84
C ASP A 523 -12.39 -4.48 20.97
N GLY A 524 -11.48 -5.42 21.27
CA GLY A 524 -10.20 -5.60 20.58
C GLY A 524 -9.06 -4.76 21.14
N PHE A 525 -9.29 -3.97 22.19
CA PHE A 525 -8.32 -3.04 22.76
C PHE A 525 -7.98 -3.33 24.21
N ILE A 526 -6.85 -2.79 24.65
CA ILE A 526 -6.44 -2.69 26.05
C ILE A 526 -6.17 -1.23 26.40
N GLU A 527 -6.38 -0.89 27.66
CA GLU A 527 -5.85 0.33 28.25
C GLU A 527 -4.83 -0.05 29.32
N LEU A 528 -3.63 0.54 29.23
CA LEU A 528 -2.58 0.36 30.22
C LEU A 528 -2.18 1.72 30.77
N GLU A 529 -1.79 1.75 32.04
CA GLU A 529 -1.18 2.91 32.67
C GLU A 529 0.21 2.54 33.17
N ALA A 530 1.21 3.24 32.65
CA ALA A 530 2.62 3.00 32.91
C ALA A 530 3.19 4.14 33.76
N ALA A 531 3.42 3.88 35.05
CA ALA A 531 4.04 4.87 35.94
C ALA A 531 5.46 5.21 35.46
N LEU A 532 5.74 6.49 35.25
CA LEU A 532 7.06 6.97 34.85
C LEU A 532 7.99 7.01 36.05
N ARG A 533 9.19 6.46 35.88
CA ARG A 533 10.31 6.69 36.79
C ARG A 533 10.68 8.16 36.70
N LYS A 534 10.68 8.88 37.83
CA LYS A 534 11.09 10.29 37.88
C LYS A 534 12.54 10.43 37.43
N GLY A 535 12.75 11.06 36.27
CA GLY A 535 14.05 11.48 35.76
C GLY A 535 14.30 12.98 36.00
N PRO A 536 15.53 13.47 35.77
CA PRO A 536 15.86 14.89 35.87
C PRO A 536 15.36 15.71 34.67
N GLU A 537 14.99 15.05 33.57
CA GLU A 537 14.61 15.69 32.31
C GLU A 537 13.16 16.19 32.36
N THR A 538 12.97 17.47 32.03
CA THR A 538 11.67 18.14 31.91
C THR A 538 11.10 18.04 30.51
N ILE A 539 11.95 17.74 29.52
CA ILE A 539 11.61 17.49 28.12
C ILE A 539 12.46 16.32 27.66
N ALA A 540 11.86 15.31 27.02
CA ALA A 540 12.58 14.16 26.48
C ALA A 540 11.83 13.55 25.29
N ASP A 541 12.59 12.94 24.38
CA ASP A 541 12.03 12.04 23.37
C ASP A 541 11.53 10.76 24.04
N LEU A 542 10.27 10.38 23.83
CA LEU A 542 9.71 9.14 24.35
C LEU A 542 9.58 8.12 23.22
N CYS A 543 10.37 7.04 23.29
CA CYS A 543 10.18 5.88 22.42
C CYS A 543 9.32 4.84 23.12
N MET A 544 8.26 4.39 22.44
CA MET A 544 7.26 3.46 22.94
C MET A 544 7.22 2.22 22.06
N THR A 545 7.18 1.04 22.67
CA THR A 545 7.25 -0.25 21.96
C THR A 545 6.52 -1.33 22.74
N PHE A 546 6.09 -2.38 22.02
CA PHE A 546 5.66 -3.64 22.62
C PHE A 546 6.78 -4.67 22.44
N SER A 547 7.18 -5.35 23.52
CA SER A 547 8.19 -6.40 23.44
C SER A 547 7.58 -7.77 23.13
N GLY A 548 8.42 -8.67 22.62
CA GLY A 548 8.02 -10.02 22.27
C GLY A 548 7.50 -10.19 20.85
N ASP A 549 7.66 -11.41 20.35
CA ASP A 549 7.02 -11.86 19.12
C ASP A 549 5.61 -12.38 19.48
N THR A 550 4.58 -11.63 19.09
CA THR A 550 3.18 -11.86 19.52
C THR A 550 2.31 -12.55 18.46
N ARG A 551 2.96 -13.08 17.41
CA ARG A 551 2.32 -13.79 16.30
C ARG A 551 1.45 -14.96 16.80
N PRO A 552 0.33 -15.25 16.13
CA PRO A 552 -0.10 -14.78 14.80
C PRO A 552 -0.77 -13.39 14.77
N GLN A 553 -0.73 -12.63 15.87
CA GLN A 553 -1.21 -11.25 15.93
C GLN A 553 -0.05 -10.30 16.24
N MET A 554 -0.30 -8.99 16.22
CA MET A 554 0.65 -7.98 16.68
C MET A 554 -0.06 -6.87 17.44
N TRP A 555 0.62 -6.29 18.43
CA TRP A 555 0.15 -5.12 19.15
C TRP A 555 0.37 -3.86 18.32
N VAL A 556 -0.63 -2.98 18.31
CA VAL A 556 -0.62 -1.68 17.66
C VAL A 556 -1.02 -0.60 18.65
N LEU A 557 -0.33 0.54 18.62
CA LEU A 557 -0.69 1.70 19.41
C LEU A 557 -1.84 2.43 18.70
N GLN A 558 -2.86 2.86 19.45
CA GLN A 558 -3.89 3.76 18.94
C GLN A 558 -3.67 5.17 19.46
N GLN A 559 -3.48 5.27 20.77
CA GLN A 559 -3.37 6.55 21.46
C GLN A 559 -2.45 6.42 22.67
N VAL A 560 -1.69 7.47 22.90
CA VAL A 560 -0.93 7.69 24.13
C VAL A 560 -1.33 9.02 24.73
N THR A 561 -1.48 9.04 26.06
CA THR A 561 -1.79 10.23 26.84
C THR A 561 -0.84 10.34 28.03
N LEU A 562 -0.14 11.47 28.14
CA LEU A 562 0.65 11.81 29.33
C LEU A 562 -0.30 12.23 30.46
N GLN A 563 -0.15 11.62 31.64
CA GLN A 563 -1.01 11.87 32.80
C GLN A 563 -0.24 12.68 33.85
N PRO A 564 -0.70 13.91 34.18
CA PRO A 564 -0.15 14.67 35.30
C PRO A 564 -0.27 13.92 36.63
N GLY A 565 0.68 14.13 37.53
CA GLY A 565 0.61 13.68 38.92
C GLY A 565 -0.51 14.42 39.65
N ARG A 566 -1.27 13.68 40.46
CA ARG A 566 -2.26 14.28 41.37
C ARG A 566 -1.60 15.00 42.53
#